data_AF-A0A2D6JGT6-F1
#
_entry.id   AF-A0A2D6JGT6-F1
#
_cell.length_a   1.000
_cell.length_b   1.000
_cell.length_c   1.000
_cell.angle_alpha   90.00
_cell.angle_beta   90.00
_cell.angle_gamma   90.00
#
_symmetry.space_group_name_H-M   'P 1'
#
loop_
_entity.id
_entity.type
_entity.pdbx_description
1 polymer ?
#
loop_
_entity_poly.entity_id
_entity_poly.type
_entity_poly.pdbx_seq_one_letter_code
_entity_poly.pdbx_strand_id
1 'polypeptide(L)'
;MGSENEVRFLLDTNVGIQLEEVEKKSGQIRQSFRTFSELCHRYGIKLFYHPDSQIDISNDKDETRQRATKSRFRKYPALTNFPHGEVSELEELFKPIDSSNDLVDCQILYSIKRDCIEYLVSEDIGLHKRASYAGLNERVFTVDEAINFLQRNFSSEHSNFPNTEKVNLKKIDFNEPFFDSLKADYGSFLTWFKGMQDKGEEAWVIRENDKIAAICIIEDKGYGKLSYRPDHKTLKVCTFKVGLEHTGQKYGELLLKSLFSYCIHENYDLVYLTTFPKQAPLIYVLRDFGFSLGPKPRNNGELELFKTFTPPPVTHPRVDPLKFHIAWSPYYYDDRKIEKYIIPIQPQYHDILFPEIRSITPLFEDSNKIPPGNTIKKVYLCHSPTKSIETGSLILFYRSSSEKNLTTLAIVEETFRSDDYFKVMKEIGKRSVYSSAEIRDIVKKETMVIKFRLIKHLPKQFTLSELISLKVLKSAPFSITSISHDAYLSLKINPGN
;
A
#
# COMPACT_ATOMS: atom_id res chain seq x y z
N MET A 1 18.64 31.55 -8.75
CA MET A 1 18.68 30.17 -9.29
C MET A 1 18.35 29.24 -8.15
N GLY A 2 17.05 28.97 -7.96
CA GLY A 2 16.52 28.24 -6.80
C GLY A 2 16.61 26.72 -7.00
N SER A 3 16.84 26.01 -5.91
CA SER A 3 16.98 24.57 -5.77
C SER A 3 15.66 23.81 -6.03
N GLU A 4 15.19 23.77 -7.28
CA GLU A 4 13.92 23.14 -7.67
C GLU A 4 14.00 21.61 -7.85
N ASN A 5 14.94 20.89 -7.22
CA ASN A 5 15.16 19.47 -7.58
C ASN A 5 15.55 18.48 -6.46
N GLU A 6 15.28 18.80 -5.19
CA GLU A 6 15.55 17.89 -4.06
C GLU A 6 14.29 17.45 -3.34
N VAL A 7 14.18 16.15 -3.05
CA VAL A 7 13.10 15.59 -2.22
C VAL A 7 13.32 16.02 -0.78
N ARG A 8 12.26 16.51 -0.11
CA ARG A 8 12.34 17.05 1.25
C ARG A 8 11.47 16.25 2.22
N PHE A 9 12.04 16.01 3.38
CA PHE A 9 11.42 15.26 4.47
C PHE A 9 11.29 16.17 5.68
N LEU A 10 10.07 16.31 6.20
CA LEU A 10 9.81 16.92 7.50
C LEU A 10 10.08 15.88 8.59
N LEU A 11 10.86 16.25 9.59
CA LEU A 11 11.09 15.41 10.76
C LEU A 11 10.12 15.81 11.86
N ASP A 12 9.43 14.82 12.40
CA ASP A 12 8.77 14.94 13.70
C ASP A 12 9.82 15.18 14.81
N THR A 13 9.41 15.88 15.88
CA THR A 13 10.22 16.24 17.04
C THR A 13 10.97 15.03 17.59
N ASN A 14 10.27 13.91 17.75
CA ASN A 14 10.84 12.68 18.33
C ASN A 14 11.87 12.02 17.41
N VAL A 15 11.64 12.06 16.10
CA VAL A 15 12.57 11.48 15.11
C VAL A 15 13.84 12.31 15.02
N GLY A 16 13.70 13.65 14.99
CA GLY A 16 14.85 14.56 14.99
C GLY A 16 15.75 14.40 16.22
N ILE A 17 15.17 14.10 17.38
CA ILE A 17 15.94 13.82 18.61
C ILE A 17 16.69 12.49 18.49
N GLN A 18 16.00 11.42 18.04
CA GLN A 18 16.56 10.07 17.98
C GLN A 18 17.63 9.89 16.90
N LEU A 19 17.60 10.68 15.82
CA LEU A 19 18.66 10.69 14.80
C LEU A 19 20.04 11.03 15.38
N GLU A 20 20.07 11.73 16.51
CA GLU A 20 21.27 12.24 17.16
C GLU A 20 21.48 11.61 18.55
N GLU A 21 20.58 10.71 18.97
CA GLU A 21 20.64 10.10 20.29
C GLU A 21 21.52 8.85 20.27
N VAL A 22 22.63 8.93 20.98
CA VAL A 22 23.50 7.80 21.26
C VAL A 22 22.84 6.96 22.36
N GLU A 23 22.52 5.71 22.05
CA GLU A 23 21.86 4.82 22.98
C GLU A 23 22.79 4.51 24.17
N LYS A 24 22.30 4.76 25.39
CA LYS A 24 23.11 4.74 26.62
C LYS A 24 23.78 3.39 26.91
N LYS A 25 23.24 2.28 26.37
CA LYS A 25 23.77 0.92 26.59
C LYS A 25 24.81 0.50 25.56
N SER A 26 24.64 0.91 24.30
CA SER A 26 25.50 0.49 23.18
C SER A 26 26.54 1.55 22.81
N GLY A 27 26.35 2.80 23.25
CA GLY A 27 27.22 3.91 22.86
C GLY A 27 27.10 4.28 21.39
N GLN A 28 26.05 3.81 20.70
CA GLN A 28 25.83 4.04 19.26
C GLN A 28 24.40 4.54 19.00
N ILE A 29 24.23 5.27 17.89
CA ILE A 29 22.90 5.62 17.38
C ILE A 29 22.22 4.33 16.91
N ARG A 30 20.90 4.21 17.12
CA ARG A 30 20.10 3.08 16.61
C ARG A 30 20.33 2.87 15.11
N GLN A 31 20.53 1.62 14.70
CA GLN A 31 20.94 1.28 13.33
C GLN A 31 20.00 1.84 12.26
N SER A 32 18.68 1.81 12.48
CA SER A 32 17.69 2.35 11.53
C SER A 32 17.86 3.87 11.35
N PHE A 33 17.89 4.65 12.43
CA PHE A 33 18.09 6.09 12.38
C PHE A 33 19.41 6.49 11.71
N ARG A 34 20.50 5.77 12.01
CA ARG A 34 21.78 5.97 11.34
C ARG A 34 21.69 5.70 9.84
N THR A 35 21.11 4.55 9.47
CA THR A 35 20.91 4.16 8.07
C THR A 35 20.06 5.20 7.33
N PHE A 36 18.98 5.68 7.95
CA PHE A 36 18.13 6.74 7.39
C PHE A 36 18.92 8.03 7.13
N SER A 37 19.67 8.52 8.13
CA SER A 37 20.51 9.71 7.96
C SER A 37 21.58 9.54 6.88
N GLU A 38 22.22 8.37 6.81
CA GLU A 38 23.23 8.05 5.80
C GLU A 38 22.62 8.03 4.39
N LEU A 39 21.43 7.45 4.21
CA LEU A 39 20.72 7.41 2.94
C LEU A 39 20.25 8.81 2.52
N CYS A 40 19.74 9.61 3.45
CA CYS A 40 19.35 11.00 3.18
C CYS A 40 20.55 11.80 2.67
N HIS A 41 21.70 11.68 3.34
CA HIS A 41 22.92 12.35 2.90
C HIS A 41 23.40 11.85 1.53
N ARG A 42 23.45 10.52 1.35
CA ARG A 42 23.89 9.87 0.11
C ARG A 42 23.06 10.29 -1.10
N TYR A 43 21.74 10.41 -0.93
CA TYR A 43 20.80 10.71 -2.01
C TYR A 43 20.41 12.20 -2.10
N GLY A 44 21.04 13.08 -1.31
CA GLY A 44 20.77 14.51 -1.34
C GLY A 44 19.36 14.89 -0.86
N ILE A 45 18.78 14.10 0.04
CA ILE A 45 17.46 14.36 0.63
C ILE A 45 17.62 15.42 1.72
N LYS A 46 16.84 16.51 1.62
CA LYS A 46 16.88 17.58 2.60
C LYS A 46 15.91 17.33 3.74
N LEU A 47 16.42 17.37 4.96
CA LEU A 47 15.64 17.21 6.18
C LEU A 47 15.26 18.59 6.73
N PHE A 48 13.99 18.77 7.09
CA PHE A 48 13.43 19.99 7.65
C PHE A 48 12.76 19.70 8.99
N TYR A 49 12.52 20.73 9.79
CA TYR A 49 11.64 20.65 10.96
C TYR A 49 10.52 21.69 10.88
N HIS A 50 9.41 21.43 11.56
CA HIS A 50 8.28 22.37 11.62
C HIS A 50 8.49 23.38 12.76
N PRO A 51 8.34 24.70 12.55
CA PRO A 51 8.52 25.67 13.64
C PRO A 51 7.62 25.43 14.86
N ASP A 52 6.38 24.97 14.66
CA ASP A 52 5.46 24.66 15.78
C ASP A 52 5.96 23.53 16.67
N SER A 53 6.83 22.64 16.16
CA SER A 53 7.51 21.63 16.99
C SER A 53 8.37 22.27 18.09
N GLN A 54 8.76 23.53 17.97
CA GLN A 54 9.45 24.25 19.04
C GLN A 54 8.57 24.49 20.27
N ILE A 55 7.24 24.50 20.10
CA ILE A 55 6.30 24.62 21.22
C ILE A 55 6.44 23.39 22.12
N ASP A 56 6.48 22.19 21.54
CA ASP A 56 6.67 20.94 22.30
C ASP A 56 8.02 20.91 23.02
N ILE A 57 9.08 21.39 22.36
CA ILE A 57 10.42 21.50 22.96
C ILE A 57 10.41 22.49 24.13
N SER A 58 9.67 23.60 24.00
CA SER A 58 9.56 24.62 25.05
C SER A 58 8.76 24.15 26.28
N ASN A 59 7.84 23.21 26.09
CA ASN A 59 7.03 22.62 27.15
C ASN A 59 7.75 21.49 27.92
N ASP A 60 8.97 21.13 27.52
CA ASP A 60 9.80 20.17 28.22
C ASP A 60 10.25 20.71 29.60
N LYS A 61 9.88 19.99 30.66
CA LYS A 61 10.20 20.35 32.05
C LYS A 61 11.68 20.17 32.42
N ASP A 62 12.46 19.42 31.62
CA ASP A 62 13.89 19.22 31.86
C ASP A 62 14.69 20.23 31.01
N GLU A 63 15.22 21.27 31.66
CA GLU A 63 16.01 22.31 30.99
C GLU A 63 17.25 21.77 30.25
N THR A 64 17.83 20.66 30.72
CA THR A 64 19.00 20.04 30.10
C THR A 64 18.59 19.35 28.80
N ARG A 65 17.48 18.60 28.84
CA ARG A 65 16.89 17.95 27.66
C ARG A 65 16.41 18.99 26.64
N GLN A 66 15.75 20.04 27.11
CA GLN A 66 15.30 21.16 26.28
C GLN A 66 16.45 21.83 25.52
N ARG A 67 17.56 22.16 26.21
CA ARG A 67 18.75 22.77 25.57
C ARG A 67 19.40 21.83 24.55
N ALA A 68 19.53 20.55 24.90
CA ALA A 68 20.10 19.54 24.00
C ALA A 68 19.25 19.39 22.72
N THR A 69 17.93 19.26 22.88
CA THR A 69 16.97 19.16 21.78
C THR A 69 17.02 20.40 20.89
N LYS A 70 16.95 21.61 21.45
CA LYS A 70 17.02 22.87 20.68
C LYS A 70 18.33 23.01 19.89
N SER A 71 19.46 22.57 20.47
CA SER A 71 20.74 22.56 19.76
C SER A 71 20.78 21.58 18.59
N ARG A 72 20.13 20.42 18.71
CA ARG A 72 20.03 19.40 17.65
C ARG A 72 19.16 19.89 16.49
N PHE A 73 18.00 20.49 16.79
CA PHE A 73 17.08 21.00 15.76
C PHE A 73 17.67 22.11 14.89
N ARG A 74 18.62 22.89 15.41
CA ARG A 74 19.32 23.94 14.62
C ARG A 74 20.15 23.40 13.45
N LYS A 75 20.44 22.09 13.41
CA LYS A 75 21.14 21.45 12.29
C LYS A 75 20.28 21.35 11.04
N TYR A 76 18.96 21.35 11.20
CA TYR A 76 18.01 21.24 10.11
C TYR A 76 17.40 22.62 9.81
N PRO A 77 17.18 22.98 8.54
CA PRO A 77 16.40 24.16 8.20
C PRO A 77 14.96 24.07 8.71
N ALA A 78 14.42 25.20 9.18
CA ALA A 78 12.99 25.32 9.45
C ALA A 78 12.20 25.29 8.14
N LEU A 79 11.03 24.66 8.17
CA LEU A 79 10.04 24.84 7.11
C LEU A 79 9.59 26.31 7.09
N THR A 80 9.60 26.93 5.91
CA THR A 80 9.18 28.32 5.70
C THR A 80 7.92 28.37 4.85
N ASN A 81 7.08 29.41 5.01
CA ASN A 81 5.87 29.63 4.20
C ASN A 81 4.84 28.49 4.27
N PHE A 82 4.50 28.04 5.48
CA PHE A 82 3.41 27.09 5.72
C PHE A 82 2.18 27.83 6.29
N PRO A 83 0.96 27.41 5.91
CA PRO A 83 -0.27 27.98 6.46
C PRO A 83 -0.58 27.36 7.83
N HIS A 84 -1.21 28.14 8.71
CA HIS A 84 -1.86 27.60 9.89
C HIS A 84 -3.33 27.34 9.57
N GLY A 85 -3.80 26.13 9.88
CA GLY A 85 -5.22 25.81 9.82
C GLY A 85 -5.95 26.36 11.03
N GLU A 86 -7.19 26.81 10.82
CA GLU A 86 -8.11 27.13 11.92
C GLU A 86 -8.51 25.84 12.64
N VAL A 87 -8.70 25.89 13.97
CA VAL A 87 -8.96 24.70 14.79
C VAL A 87 -10.13 23.88 14.25
N SER A 88 -11.23 24.52 13.85
CA SER A 88 -12.39 23.83 13.28
C SER A 88 -12.09 23.08 11.99
N GLU A 89 -11.24 23.63 11.12
CA GLU A 89 -10.81 22.98 9.87
C GLU A 89 -9.90 21.78 10.19
N LEU A 90 -8.99 21.94 11.15
CA LEU A 90 -8.09 20.86 11.57
C LEU A 90 -8.87 19.69 12.18
N GLU A 91 -9.86 19.95 13.02
CA GLU A 91 -10.67 18.90 13.63
C GLU A 91 -11.50 18.12 12.60
N GLU A 92 -12.01 18.81 11.57
CA GLU A 92 -12.72 18.19 10.45
C GLU A 92 -11.79 17.27 9.64
N LEU A 93 -10.55 17.71 9.39
CA LEU A 93 -9.58 16.99 8.58
C LEU A 93 -8.87 15.86 9.32
N PHE A 94 -8.60 16.02 10.62
CA PHE A 94 -7.65 15.19 11.37
C PHE A 94 -8.20 14.58 12.66
N LYS A 95 -9.51 14.76 12.95
CA LYS A 95 -10.21 14.40 14.21
C LYS A 95 -10.03 15.42 15.34
N PRO A 96 -10.86 15.36 16.41
CA PRO A 96 -10.81 16.30 17.52
C PRO A 96 -9.41 16.51 18.13
N ILE A 97 -9.19 17.73 18.62
CA ILE A 97 -7.92 18.17 19.20
C ILE A 97 -8.11 18.31 20.71
N ASP A 98 -7.58 17.35 21.47
CA ASP A 98 -7.78 17.28 22.92
C ASP A 98 -6.61 17.90 23.71
N SER A 99 -5.49 18.20 23.06
CA SER A 99 -4.27 18.71 23.70
C SER A 99 -3.48 19.69 22.82
N SER A 100 -2.53 20.41 23.42
CA SER A 100 -1.58 21.26 22.68
C SER A 100 -0.73 20.46 21.70
N ASN A 101 -0.36 19.23 22.06
CA ASN A 101 0.45 18.37 21.20
C ASN A 101 -0.38 17.91 19.99
N ASP A 102 -1.66 17.58 20.20
CA ASP A 102 -2.58 17.25 19.10
C ASP A 102 -2.74 18.41 18.12
N LEU A 103 -2.74 19.65 18.61
CA LEU A 103 -2.80 20.84 17.76
C LEU A 103 -1.54 20.94 16.90
N VAL A 104 -0.35 20.74 17.49
CA VAL A 104 0.92 20.75 16.77
C VAL A 104 0.95 19.65 15.71
N ASP A 105 0.56 18.42 16.04
CA ASP A 105 0.46 17.31 15.10
C ASP A 105 -0.47 17.64 13.92
N CYS A 106 -1.64 18.23 14.21
CA CYS A 106 -2.57 18.66 13.16
C CYS A 106 -2.00 19.76 12.28
N GLN A 107 -1.28 20.75 12.83
CA GLN A 107 -0.61 21.79 12.03
C GLN A 107 0.49 21.19 11.14
N ILE A 108 1.28 20.25 11.67
CA ILE A 108 2.31 19.52 10.90
C ILE A 108 1.65 18.76 9.73
N LEU A 109 0.58 18.02 10.00
CA LEU A 109 -0.16 17.31 8.96
C LEU A 109 -0.86 18.26 7.97
N TYR A 110 -1.29 19.43 8.41
CA TYR A 110 -1.86 20.47 7.57
C TYR A 110 -0.83 21.00 6.58
N SER A 111 0.41 21.24 7.02
CA SER A 111 1.54 21.60 6.13
C SER A 111 1.80 20.56 5.04
N ILE A 112 1.63 19.26 5.34
CA ILE A 112 1.67 18.19 4.32
C ILE A 112 0.47 18.30 3.38
N LYS A 113 -0.74 18.43 3.92
CA LYS A 113 -2.00 18.52 3.16
C LYS A 113 -2.01 19.70 2.17
N ARG A 114 -1.35 20.80 2.55
CA ARG A 114 -1.24 22.04 1.78
C ARG A 114 0.01 22.10 0.87
N ASP A 115 0.71 20.98 0.73
CA ASP A 115 1.85 20.83 -0.18
C ASP A 115 3.07 21.71 0.10
N CYS A 116 3.27 22.09 1.36
CA CYS A 116 4.45 22.84 1.78
C CYS A 116 5.72 21.98 1.77
N ILE A 117 5.57 20.66 2.00
CA ILE A 117 6.66 19.68 2.04
C ILE A 117 6.19 18.31 1.57
N GLU A 118 7.06 17.52 0.93
CA GLU A 118 6.66 16.29 0.25
C GLU A 118 6.27 15.18 1.24
N TYR A 119 7.12 14.92 2.24
CA TYR A 119 6.99 13.78 3.13
C TYR A 119 7.23 14.17 4.60
N LEU A 120 6.65 13.41 5.53
CA LEU A 120 6.85 13.52 6.97
C LEU A 120 7.38 12.19 7.52
N VAL A 121 8.33 12.23 8.46
CA VAL A 121 8.79 11.05 9.21
C VAL A 121 8.43 11.19 10.67
N SER A 122 7.66 10.23 11.18
CA SER A 122 7.26 10.12 12.58
C SER A 122 7.17 8.66 12.99
N GLU A 123 7.54 8.36 14.24
CA GLU A 123 7.29 7.07 14.89
C GLU A 123 6.01 7.11 15.76
N ASP A 124 5.29 8.23 15.76
CA ASP A 124 4.09 8.42 16.58
C ASP A 124 2.85 7.78 15.93
N ILE A 125 2.34 6.72 16.57
CA ILE A 125 1.15 5.99 16.14
C ILE A 125 -0.10 6.89 16.09
N GLY A 126 -0.23 7.85 17.00
CA GLY A 126 -1.31 8.83 17.03
C GLY A 126 -1.31 9.72 15.79
N LEU A 127 -0.14 10.27 15.44
CA LEU A 127 0.05 11.08 14.25
C LEU A 127 -0.27 10.28 12.98
N HIS A 128 0.22 9.04 12.86
CA HIS A 128 -0.09 8.14 11.74
C HIS A 128 -1.59 7.87 11.60
N LYS A 129 -2.31 7.71 12.72
CA LYS A 129 -3.78 7.54 12.71
C LYS A 129 -4.50 8.79 12.18
N ARG A 130 -4.08 9.99 12.59
CA ARG A 130 -4.62 11.27 12.10
C ARG A 130 -4.34 11.44 10.60
N ALA A 131 -3.12 11.15 10.16
CA ALA A 131 -2.73 11.15 8.75
C ALA A 131 -3.59 10.19 7.92
N SER A 132 -3.88 9.01 8.45
CA SER A 132 -4.69 8.01 7.78
C SER A 132 -6.11 8.48 7.52
N TYR A 133 -6.71 9.14 8.50
CA TYR A 133 -8.05 9.72 8.40
C TYR A 133 -8.12 10.80 7.30
N ALA A 134 -7.07 11.61 7.17
CA ALA A 134 -6.97 12.66 6.15
C ALA A 134 -6.52 12.18 4.75
N GLY A 135 -6.31 10.87 4.57
CA GLY A 135 -5.82 10.26 3.33
C GLY A 135 -4.33 10.51 3.03
N LEU A 136 -3.52 10.84 4.04
CA LEU A 136 -2.09 11.19 3.90
C LEU A 136 -1.13 10.01 4.10
N ASN A 137 -1.63 8.76 4.16
CA ASN A 137 -0.84 7.55 4.43
C ASN A 137 0.37 7.35 3.49
N GLU A 138 0.31 7.84 2.26
CA GLU A 138 1.40 7.70 1.29
C GLU A 138 2.52 8.74 1.46
N ARG A 139 2.30 9.74 2.34
CA ARG A 139 3.22 10.86 2.57
C ARG A 139 3.77 10.92 3.99
N VAL A 140 3.24 10.13 4.91
CA VAL A 140 3.73 10.02 6.28
C VAL A 140 4.43 8.66 6.43
N PHE A 141 5.66 8.70 6.92
CA PHE A 141 6.59 7.57 6.99
C PHE A 141 7.01 7.29 8.42
N THR A 142 7.18 6.02 8.79
CA THR A 142 8.13 5.64 9.85
C THR A 142 9.57 5.74 9.34
N VAL A 143 10.58 5.66 10.22
CA VAL A 143 11.98 5.67 9.82
C VAL A 143 12.30 4.48 8.92
N ASP A 144 11.82 3.29 9.25
CA ASP A 144 12.04 2.10 8.43
C ASP A 144 11.29 2.18 7.09
N GLU A 145 10.09 2.76 7.05
CA GLU A 145 9.39 3.05 5.80
C GLU A 145 10.16 4.05 4.93
N ALA A 146 10.77 5.07 5.55
CA ALA A 146 11.55 6.07 4.87
C ALA A 146 12.85 5.47 4.30
N ILE A 147 13.55 4.62 5.06
CA ILE A 147 14.72 3.85 4.58
C ILE A 147 14.34 3.03 3.36
N ASN A 148 13.27 2.23 3.45
CA ASN A 148 12.80 1.41 2.35
C ASN A 148 12.41 2.24 1.13
N PHE A 149 11.74 3.37 1.34
CA PHE A 149 11.43 4.31 0.28
C PHE A 149 12.69 4.85 -0.39
N LEU A 150 13.69 5.28 0.40
CA LEU A 150 14.94 5.82 -0.14
C LEU A 150 15.72 4.75 -0.90
N GLN A 151 15.86 3.55 -0.33
CA GLN A 151 16.53 2.45 -1.00
C GLN A 151 15.82 2.09 -2.30
N ARG A 152 14.50 1.93 -2.27
CA ARG A 152 13.72 1.53 -3.45
C ARG A 152 13.76 2.56 -4.56
N ASN A 153 13.63 3.84 -4.22
CA ASN A 153 13.51 4.89 -5.23
C ASN A 153 14.89 5.42 -5.65
N PHE A 154 15.93 5.35 -4.83
CA PHE A 154 17.22 6.01 -5.12
C PHE A 154 18.42 5.07 -5.19
N SER A 155 18.33 3.83 -4.69
CA SER A 155 19.39 2.84 -4.93
C SER A 155 19.32 2.29 -6.36
N SER A 156 20.48 1.96 -6.93
CA SER A 156 20.60 1.17 -8.15
C SER A 156 20.35 -0.32 -7.93
N GLU A 157 20.35 -0.76 -6.66
CA GLU A 157 20.09 -2.15 -6.28
C GLU A 157 18.59 -2.34 -6.04
N HIS A 158 17.96 -3.22 -6.83
CA HIS A 158 16.60 -3.67 -6.53
C HIS A 158 16.60 -4.39 -5.18
N SER A 159 15.90 -3.83 -4.19
CA SER A 159 15.68 -4.44 -2.88
C SER A 159 14.84 -5.71 -3.04
N ASN A 160 15.23 -6.79 -2.37
CA ASN A 160 14.46 -8.03 -2.32
C ASN A 160 13.19 -7.76 -1.51
N PHE A 161 12.01 -7.92 -2.12
CA PHE A 161 10.77 -7.93 -1.36
C PHE A 161 10.43 -9.35 -0.95
N PRO A 162 10.11 -9.59 0.33
CA PRO A 162 9.71 -10.90 0.77
C PRO A 162 8.33 -11.27 0.24
N ASN A 163 8.19 -12.52 -0.17
CA ASN A 163 6.92 -13.09 -0.58
C ASN A 163 6.12 -13.59 0.63
N THR A 164 4.83 -13.80 0.40
CA THR A 164 4.02 -14.61 1.32
C THR A 164 4.36 -16.07 1.15
N GLU A 165 4.78 -16.70 2.24
CA GLU A 165 4.95 -18.14 2.37
C GLU A 165 3.70 -18.73 3.04
N LYS A 166 3.12 -19.78 2.46
CA LYS A 166 2.07 -20.55 3.13
C LYS A 166 2.73 -21.61 4.01
N VAL A 167 2.48 -21.55 5.32
CA VAL A 167 3.14 -22.40 6.31
C VAL A 167 2.14 -23.03 7.26
N ASN A 168 2.49 -24.21 7.76
CA ASN A 168 1.79 -24.81 8.88
C ASN A 168 2.18 -24.09 10.19
N LEU A 169 1.21 -23.81 11.05
CA LEU A 169 1.47 -23.11 12.32
C LEU A 169 2.44 -23.85 13.25
N LYS A 170 2.61 -25.17 13.10
CA LYS A 170 3.62 -25.94 13.85
C LYS A 170 5.05 -25.46 13.61
N LYS A 171 5.31 -24.75 12.50
CA LYS A 171 6.63 -24.19 12.15
C LYS A 171 6.85 -22.77 12.67
N ILE A 172 5.90 -22.21 13.41
CA ILE A 172 5.96 -20.82 13.89
C ILE A 172 6.36 -20.79 15.37
N ASP A 173 7.43 -20.08 15.69
CA ASP A 173 7.81 -19.77 17.06
C ASP A 173 7.08 -18.50 17.53
N PHE A 174 6.17 -18.67 18.48
CA PHE A 174 5.37 -17.58 19.02
C PHE A 174 6.05 -16.84 20.18
N ASN A 175 7.25 -17.29 20.59
CA ASN A 175 8.06 -16.56 21.56
C ASN A 175 8.75 -15.35 20.94
N GLU A 176 8.73 -15.23 19.60
CA GLU A 176 9.21 -14.03 18.91
C GLU A 176 8.51 -12.76 19.42
N PRO A 177 9.25 -11.64 19.60
CA PRO A 177 8.70 -10.37 20.08
C PRO A 177 7.54 -9.83 19.23
N PHE A 178 7.47 -10.22 17.96
CA PHE A 178 6.37 -9.92 17.06
C PHE A 178 4.99 -10.20 17.70
N PHE A 179 4.86 -11.27 18.49
CA PHE A 179 3.60 -11.68 19.10
C PHE A 179 3.28 -11.01 20.44
N ASP A 180 4.18 -10.21 21.02
CA ASP A 180 4.01 -9.69 22.38
C ASP A 180 2.79 -8.78 22.53
N SER A 181 2.52 -7.95 21.52
CA SER A 181 1.29 -7.15 21.46
C SER A 181 0.02 -8.00 21.45
N LEU A 182 0.02 -9.17 20.80
CA LEU A 182 -1.12 -10.09 20.80
C LEU A 182 -1.27 -10.80 22.15
N LYS A 183 -0.16 -11.16 22.81
CA LYS A 183 -0.18 -11.74 24.16
C LYS A 183 -0.76 -10.75 25.18
N ALA A 184 -0.43 -9.47 25.04
CA ALA A 184 -0.95 -8.40 25.90
C ALA A 184 -2.46 -8.14 25.66
N ASP A 185 -2.89 -8.16 24.39
CA ASP A 185 -4.29 -7.90 24.02
C ASP A 185 -5.23 -9.08 24.33
N TYR A 186 -4.71 -10.31 24.35
CA TYR A 186 -5.49 -11.53 24.54
C TYR A 186 -4.87 -12.40 25.64
N GLY A 187 -5.42 -12.35 26.86
CA GLY A 187 -4.88 -13.10 28.01
C GLY A 187 -4.79 -14.61 27.83
N SER A 188 -5.60 -15.21 26.94
CA SER A 188 -5.58 -16.64 26.60
C SER A 188 -4.87 -16.95 25.27
N PHE A 189 -4.08 -16.02 24.72
CA PHE A 189 -3.45 -16.15 23.40
C PHE A 189 -2.61 -17.42 23.26
N LEU A 190 -1.76 -17.71 24.24
CA LEU A 190 -0.84 -18.85 24.19
C LEU A 190 -1.59 -20.19 24.14
N THR A 191 -2.61 -20.35 24.98
CA THR A 191 -3.46 -21.54 24.99
C THR A 191 -4.23 -21.69 23.68
N TRP A 192 -4.79 -20.60 23.18
CA TRP A 192 -5.49 -20.57 21.89
C TRP A 192 -4.57 -20.97 20.74
N PHE A 193 -3.37 -20.39 20.68
CA PHE A 193 -2.39 -20.62 19.62
C PHE A 193 -1.92 -22.07 19.61
N LYS A 194 -1.59 -22.65 20.76
CA LYS A 194 -1.26 -24.07 20.88
C LYS A 194 -2.39 -24.94 20.32
N GLY A 195 -3.64 -24.60 20.62
CA GLY A 195 -4.80 -25.28 20.04
C GLY A 195 -4.93 -25.14 18.52
N MET A 196 -4.43 -24.07 17.90
CA MET A 196 -4.35 -23.93 16.44
C MET A 196 -3.18 -24.76 15.86
N GLN A 197 -2.03 -24.82 16.54
CA GLN A 197 -0.89 -25.66 16.15
C GLN A 197 -1.23 -27.15 16.21
N ASP A 198 -1.92 -27.59 17.26
CA ASP A 198 -2.31 -29.00 17.45
C ASP A 198 -3.22 -29.48 16.30
N LYS A 199 -4.12 -28.59 15.85
CA LYS A 199 -5.00 -28.81 14.67
C LYS A 199 -4.26 -28.75 13.33
N GLY A 200 -3.03 -28.25 13.32
CA GLY A 200 -2.25 -28.08 12.10
C GLY A 200 -2.80 -27.02 11.17
N GLU A 201 -3.43 -25.96 11.72
CA GLU A 201 -3.94 -24.84 10.93
C GLU A 201 -2.80 -24.14 10.15
N GLU A 202 -3.17 -23.39 9.12
CA GLU A 202 -2.24 -22.75 8.20
C GLU A 202 -2.22 -21.23 8.36
N ALA A 203 -1.12 -20.62 7.93
CA ALA A 203 -0.98 -19.18 7.85
C ALA A 203 -0.20 -18.77 6.61
N TRP A 204 -0.45 -17.56 6.13
CA TRP A 204 0.52 -16.85 5.29
C TRP A 204 1.43 -16.03 6.17
N VAL A 205 2.73 -16.11 5.91
CA VAL A 205 3.76 -15.36 6.62
C VAL A 205 4.63 -14.62 5.63
N ILE A 206 5.01 -13.40 5.98
CA ILE A 206 6.04 -12.63 5.29
C ILE A 206 7.23 -12.54 6.26
N ARG A 207 8.43 -12.86 5.79
CA ARG A 207 9.66 -12.79 6.58
C ARG A 207 10.64 -11.76 6.04
N GLU A 208 11.23 -10.98 6.93
CA GLU A 208 12.34 -10.10 6.61
C GLU A 208 13.53 -10.48 7.50
N ASN A 209 14.68 -10.80 6.88
CA ASN A 209 15.87 -11.29 7.59
C ASN A 209 15.54 -12.46 8.56
N ASP A 210 14.79 -13.45 8.05
CA ASP A 210 14.29 -14.64 8.76
C ASP A 210 13.34 -14.39 9.94
N LYS A 211 12.97 -13.13 10.21
CA LYS A 211 11.99 -12.77 11.25
C LYS A 211 10.60 -12.55 10.66
N ILE A 212 9.56 -12.85 11.43
CA ILE A 212 8.18 -12.63 11.00
C ILE A 212 7.90 -11.13 10.93
N ALA A 213 7.62 -10.64 9.72
CA ALA A 213 7.24 -9.26 9.46
C ALA A 213 5.72 -9.08 9.37
N ALA A 214 5.01 -10.10 8.90
CA ALA A 214 3.55 -10.12 8.88
C ALA A 214 3.00 -11.55 8.88
N ILE A 215 1.79 -11.73 9.41
CA ILE A 215 1.09 -13.02 9.46
C ILE A 215 -0.42 -12.86 9.23
N CYS A 216 -0.99 -13.80 8.47
CA CYS A 216 -2.42 -14.02 8.31
C CYS A 216 -2.73 -15.47 8.65
N ILE A 217 -3.31 -15.72 9.83
CA ILE A 217 -3.72 -17.06 10.30
C ILE A 217 -5.17 -17.28 9.90
N ILE A 218 -5.44 -18.39 9.20
CA ILE A 218 -6.80 -18.77 8.81
C ILE A 218 -7.28 -19.97 9.59
N GLU A 219 -8.61 -20.11 9.67
CA GLU A 219 -9.28 -21.30 10.17
C GLU A 219 -10.30 -21.71 9.11
N ASP A 220 -9.93 -22.72 8.32
CA ASP A 220 -10.78 -23.28 7.27
C ASP A 220 -11.74 -24.31 7.88
N LYS A 221 -12.99 -23.89 8.10
CA LYS A 221 -14.06 -24.76 8.62
C LYS A 221 -15.24 -24.90 7.66
N GLY A 222 -15.13 -24.37 6.44
CA GLY A 222 -16.18 -24.41 5.42
C GLY A 222 -17.39 -23.50 5.69
N TYR A 223 -18.10 -23.62 6.81
CA TYR A 223 -19.40 -22.95 7.02
C TYR A 223 -19.57 -22.28 8.39
N GLY A 224 -20.30 -21.15 8.40
CA GLY A 224 -21.13 -20.70 9.52
C GLY A 224 -20.44 -20.31 10.84
N LYS A 225 -19.81 -19.13 10.89
CA LYS A 225 -19.51 -18.45 12.18
C LYS A 225 -20.10 -17.03 12.32
N LEU A 226 -20.58 -16.43 11.24
CA LEU A 226 -21.30 -15.15 11.30
C LEU A 226 -22.80 -15.44 11.44
N SER A 227 -23.38 -15.09 12.58
CA SER A 227 -24.79 -15.32 12.88
C SER A 227 -25.75 -14.63 11.90
N TYR A 228 -25.31 -13.55 11.25
CA TYR A 228 -26.08 -12.78 10.28
C TYR A 228 -25.82 -13.18 8.80
N ARG A 229 -24.94 -14.14 8.54
CA ARG A 229 -24.64 -14.72 7.22
C ARG A 229 -24.44 -16.24 7.30
N PRO A 230 -25.40 -17.01 7.86
CA PRO A 230 -25.18 -18.43 8.16
C PRO A 230 -25.02 -19.32 6.92
N ASP A 231 -25.68 -18.95 5.81
CA ASP A 231 -25.76 -19.78 4.60
C ASP A 231 -24.58 -19.63 3.63
N HIS A 232 -23.54 -18.88 4.02
CA HIS A 232 -22.40 -18.57 3.15
C HIS A 232 -21.19 -19.42 3.54
N LYS A 233 -20.51 -20.02 2.56
CA LYS A 233 -19.20 -20.64 2.76
C LYS A 233 -18.23 -19.55 3.22
N THR A 234 -17.76 -19.67 4.46
CA THR A 234 -17.14 -18.56 5.19
C THR A 234 -15.74 -18.92 5.65
N LEU A 235 -14.74 -18.16 5.20
CA LEU A 235 -13.38 -18.24 5.72
C LEU A 235 -13.24 -17.30 6.93
N LYS A 236 -12.69 -17.80 8.03
CA LYS A 236 -12.30 -16.96 9.16
C LYS A 236 -10.81 -16.67 9.09
N VAL A 237 -10.45 -15.39 9.14
CA VAL A 237 -9.09 -14.97 9.50
C VAL A 237 -9.05 -14.79 11.02
N CYS A 238 -8.28 -15.63 11.68
CA CYS A 238 -8.13 -15.62 13.13
C CYS A 238 -7.20 -14.51 13.60
N THR A 239 -6.11 -14.28 12.86
CA THR A 239 -5.11 -13.26 13.18
C THR A 239 -4.67 -12.62 11.89
N PHE A 240 -4.74 -11.29 11.82
CA PHE A 240 -4.14 -10.51 10.74
C PHE A 240 -3.25 -9.45 11.39
N LYS A 241 -1.93 -9.59 11.24
CA LYS A 241 -0.98 -8.69 11.89
C LYS A 241 0.19 -8.37 10.96
N VAL A 242 0.54 -7.09 10.92
CA VAL A 242 1.79 -6.57 10.38
C VAL A 242 2.60 -6.03 11.56
N GLY A 243 3.92 -6.26 11.56
CA GLY A 243 4.84 -5.70 12.56
C GLY A 243 4.79 -4.18 12.50
N LEU A 244 4.97 -3.51 13.64
CA LEU A 244 4.85 -2.05 13.69
C LEU A 244 5.98 -1.40 12.86
N GLU A 245 7.17 -1.97 12.98
CA GLU A 245 8.38 -1.71 12.21
C GLU A 245 8.24 -1.97 10.70
N HIS A 246 7.19 -2.69 10.29
CA HIS A 246 6.90 -3.02 8.89
C HIS A 246 5.59 -2.39 8.37
N THR A 247 5.04 -1.43 9.11
CA THR A 247 3.94 -0.60 8.60
C THR A 247 4.39 0.04 7.29
N GLY A 248 3.47 0.27 6.33
CA GLY A 248 3.78 0.96 5.07
C GLY A 248 4.58 0.19 4.01
N GLN A 249 5.19 -0.95 4.33
CA GLN A 249 5.85 -1.85 3.37
C GLN A 249 4.86 -2.64 2.48
N LYS A 250 3.56 -2.32 2.55
CA LYS A 250 2.45 -2.97 1.83
C LYS A 250 2.30 -4.47 2.13
N TYR A 251 2.90 -4.99 3.20
CA TYR A 251 2.70 -6.37 3.66
C TYR A 251 1.24 -6.72 3.96
N GLY A 252 0.46 -5.77 4.48
CA GLY A 252 -0.98 -5.95 4.63
C GLY A 252 -1.69 -6.18 3.29
N GLU A 253 -1.35 -5.41 2.26
CA GLU A 253 -1.89 -5.60 0.91
C GLU A 253 -1.45 -6.93 0.29
N LEU A 254 -0.19 -7.32 0.52
CA LEU A 254 0.34 -8.59 0.04
C LEU A 254 -0.36 -9.80 0.70
N LEU A 255 -0.58 -9.76 2.01
CA LEU A 255 -1.38 -10.77 2.72
C LEU A 255 -2.82 -10.82 2.20
N LEU A 256 -3.44 -9.66 1.94
CA LEU A 256 -4.79 -9.58 1.40
C LEU A 256 -4.89 -10.18 0.00
N LYS A 257 -3.88 -9.95 -0.85
CA LYS A 257 -3.82 -10.57 -2.18
C LYS A 257 -3.80 -12.09 -2.08
N SER A 258 -2.94 -12.65 -1.24
CA SER A 258 -2.85 -14.10 -1.04
C SER A 258 -4.14 -14.68 -0.45
N LEU A 259 -4.74 -13.98 0.52
CA LEU A 259 -6.03 -14.33 1.11
C LEU A 259 -7.16 -14.33 0.08
N PHE A 260 -7.26 -13.28 -0.75
CA PHE A 260 -8.32 -13.19 -1.78
C PHE A 260 -8.15 -14.26 -2.84
N SER A 261 -6.93 -14.49 -3.33
CA SER A 261 -6.65 -15.57 -4.28
C SER A 261 -7.09 -16.93 -3.74
N TYR A 262 -6.83 -17.20 -2.46
CA TYR A 262 -7.28 -18.42 -1.81
C TYR A 262 -8.81 -18.50 -1.69
N CYS A 263 -9.46 -17.43 -1.24
CA CYS A 263 -10.92 -17.37 -1.15
C CYS A 263 -11.59 -17.65 -2.50
N ILE A 264 -11.07 -17.05 -3.57
CA ILE A 264 -11.56 -17.23 -4.94
C ILE A 264 -11.37 -18.68 -5.39
N HIS A 265 -10.15 -19.22 -5.26
CA HIS A 265 -9.81 -20.57 -5.70
C HIS A 265 -10.64 -21.65 -4.96
N GLU A 266 -10.82 -21.47 -3.66
CA GLU A 266 -11.60 -22.40 -2.82
C GLU A 266 -13.10 -22.09 -2.83
N ASN A 267 -13.58 -21.15 -3.66
CA ASN A 267 -14.99 -20.78 -3.80
C ASN A 267 -15.66 -20.36 -2.47
N TYR A 268 -14.97 -19.57 -1.66
CA TYR A 268 -15.56 -18.93 -0.49
C TYR A 268 -16.48 -17.78 -0.88
N ASP A 269 -17.68 -17.75 -0.30
CA ASP A 269 -18.63 -16.66 -0.51
C ASP A 269 -18.21 -15.38 0.23
N LEU A 270 -17.61 -15.55 1.41
CA LEU A 270 -17.14 -14.43 2.23
C LEU A 270 -15.93 -14.80 3.10
N VAL A 271 -15.17 -13.77 3.47
CA VAL A 271 -14.12 -13.83 4.50
C VAL A 271 -14.43 -12.82 5.59
N TYR A 272 -14.12 -13.15 6.83
CA TYR A 272 -14.26 -12.20 7.94
C TYR A 272 -13.13 -12.31 8.97
N LEU A 273 -12.98 -11.24 9.74
CA LEU A 273 -12.07 -11.14 10.87
C LEU A 273 -12.64 -10.26 11.97
N THR A 274 -12.03 -10.33 13.15
CA THR A 274 -12.31 -9.41 14.25
C THR A 274 -11.07 -8.58 14.58
N THR A 275 -11.29 -7.33 14.99
CA THR A 275 -10.20 -6.48 15.48
C THR A 275 -10.71 -5.40 16.42
N PHE A 276 -9.90 -4.94 17.35
CA PHE A 276 -10.27 -3.85 18.25
C PHE A 276 -10.30 -2.49 17.52
N PRO A 277 -11.20 -1.55 17.90
CA PRO A 277 -11.27 -0.21 17.30
C PRO A 277 -9.93 0.56 17.32
N LYS A 278 -9.06 0.28 18.30
CA LYS A 278 -7.72 0.89 18.41
C LYS A 278 -6.80 0.56 17.22
N GLN A 279 -7.09 -0.51 16.48
CA GLN A 279 -6.39 -0.93 15.26
C GLN A 279 -6.89 -0.19 14.01
N ALA A 280 -7.07 1.14 14.13
CA ALA A 280 -7.57 1.99 13.05
C ALA A 280 -6.80 1.86 11.72
N PRO A 281 -5.45 1.72 11.69
CA PRO A 281 -4.71 1.51 10.45
C PRO A 281 -5.10 0.22 9.72
N LEU A 282 -5.26 -0.89 10.46
CA LEU A 282 -5.72 -2.16 9.89
C LEU A 282 -7.13 -2.03 9.33
N ILE A 283 -8.04 -1.42 10.09
CA ILE A 283 -9.42 -1.18 9.65
C ILE A 283 -9.45 -0.35 8.35
N TYR A 284 -8.63 0.69 8.25
CA TYR A 284 -8.51 1.51 7.04
C TYR A 284 -8.09 0.67 5.82
N VAL A 285 -7.02 -0.13 5.96
CA VAL A 285 -6.54 -1.02 4.89
C VAL A 285 -7.63 -2.01 4.48
N LEU A 286 -8.28 -2.68 5.44
CA LEU A 286 -9.34 -3.63 5.16
C LEU A 286 -10.49 -2.98 4.38
N ARG A 287 -10.93 -1.79 4.79
CA ARG A 287 -12.00 -1.05 4.09
C ARG A 287 -11.61 -0.64 2.67
N ASP A 288 -10.35 -0.22 2.47
CA ASP A 288 -9.80 0.10 1.14
C ASP A 288 -9.76 -1.12 0.20
N PHE A 289 -9.80 -2.33 0.75
CA PHE A 289 -9.91 -3.60 -0.01
C PHE A 289 -11.31 -4.23 0.04
N GLY A 290 -12.33 -3.46 0.45
CA GLY A 290 -13.74 -3.83 0.33
C GLY A 290 -14.31 -4.57 1.54
N PHE A 291 -13.63 -4.58 2.69
CA PHE A 291 -14.25 -5.05 3.92
C PHE A 291 -15.28 -4.03 4.43
N SER A 292 -16.42 -4.54 4.87
CA SER A 292 -17.51 -3.80 5.50
C SER A 292 -17.58 -4.15 6.99
N LEU A 293 -18.08 -3.21 7.80
CA LEU A 293 -18.34 -3.46 9.21
C LEU A 293 -19.56 -4.39 9.36
N GLY A 294 -19.45 -5.33 10.30
CA GLY A 294 -20.57 -6.10 10.81
C GLY A 294 -21.60 -5.22 11.53
N PRO A 295 -22.80 -5.75 11.77
CA PRO A 295 -23.92 -4.97 12.29
C PRO A 295 -23.70 -4.45 13.71
N LYS A 296 -22.91 -5.18 14.53
CA LYS A 296 -22.65 -4.84 15.94
C LYS A 296 -21.23 -5.27 16.33
N PRO A 297 -20.58 -4.57 17.27
CA PRO A 297 -19.38 -5.07 17.95
C PRO A 297 -19.68 -6.36 18.72
N ARG A 298 -18.63 -7.15 18.98
CA ARG A 298 -18.68 -8.31 19.86
C ARG A 298 -18.74 -7.87 21.33
N ASN A 299 -19.12 -8.81 22.21
CA ASN A 299 -19.18 -8.58 23.65
C ASN A 299 -17.84 -8.14 24.27
N ASN A 300 -16.72 -8.50 23.66
CA ASN A 300 -15.37 -8.08 24.06
C ASN A 300 -14.95 -6.71 23.49
N GLY A 301 -15.83 -6.02 22.76
CA GLY A 301 -15.55 -4.72 22.14
C GLY A 301 -14.86 -4.78 20.78
N GLU A 302 -14.57 -5.97 20.24
CA GLU A 302 -14.03 -6.11 18.88
C GLU A 302 -15.08 -5.78 17.82
N LEU A 303 -14.63 -5.18 16.72
CA LEU A 303 -15.41 -4.99 15.51
C LEU A 303 -15.29 -6.24 14.64
N GLU A 304 -16.41 -6.66 14.05
CA GLU A 304 -16.42 -7.65 12.98
C GLU A 304 -16.26 -6.92 11.64
N LEU A 305 -15.32 -7.38 10.80
CA LEU A 305 -15.17 -6.92 9.43
C LEU A 305 -15.29 -8.10 8.48
N PHE A 306 -16.02 -7.93 7.39
CA PHE A 306 -16.20 -8.99 6.40
C PHE A 306 -16.13 -8.45 4.96
N LYS A 307 -15.70 -9.29 4.03
CA LYS A 307 -15.75 -9.05 2.59
C LYS A 307 -16.47 -10.20 1.91
N THR A 308 -17.34 -9.88 0.96
CA THR A 308 -18.06 -10.85 0.12
C THR A 308 -17.41 -10.94 -1.25
N PHE A 309 -17.26 -12.16 -1.77
CA PHE A 309 -16.75 -12.41 -3.13
C PHE A 309 -17.87 -12.63 -4.14
N THR A 310 -19.12 -12.76 -3.69
CA THR A 310 -20.29 -12.90 -4.55
C THR A 310 -21.06 -11.58 -4.59
N PRO A 311 -21.17 -10.91 -5.74
CA PRO A 311 -22.00 -9.72 -5.86
C PRO A 311 -23.49 -10.08 -5.77
N PRO A 312 -24.34 -9.15 -5.28
CA PRO A 312 -25.79 -9.35 -5.35
C PRO A 312 -26.23 -9.53 -6.80
N PRO A 313 -27.30 -10.30 -7.06
CA PRO A 313 -27.85 -10.48 -8.40
C PRO A 313 -28.48 -9.18 -8.89
N VAL A 314 -27.66 -8.28 -9.44
CA VAL A 314 -28.09 -7.01 -10.02
C VAL A 314 -27.65 -6.99 -11.48
N THR A 315 -28.62 -6.86 -12.38
CA THR A 315 -28.39 -6.86 -13.83
C THR A 315 -27.66 -5.61 -14.31
N HIS A 316 -27.87 -4.46 -13.64
CA HIS A 316 -27.14 -3.21 -13.86
C HIS A 316 -27.12 -2.41 -12.56
N PRO A 317 -26.05 -2.49 -11.74
CA PRO A 317 -25.98 -1.62 -10.58
C PRO A 317 -25.79 -0.18 -11.05
N ARG A 318 -26.54 0.73 -10.44
CA ARG A 318 -26.31 2.18 -10.52
C ARG A 318 -25.08 2.59 -9.69
N VAL A 319 -24.14 1.67 -9.49
CA VAL A 319 -22.95 1.85 -8.66
C VAL A 319 -21.79 2.13 -9.60
N ASP A 320 -20.95 3.08 -9.21
CA ASP A 320 -19.68 3.37 -9.86
C ASP A 320 -18.85 2.07 -10.08
N PRO A 321 -18.30 1.83 -11.28
CA PRO A 321 -17.61 0.58 -11.60
C PRO A 321 -16.45 0.26 -10.66
N LEU A 322 -15.69 1.28 -10.25
CA LEU A 322 -14.58 1.11 -9.32
C LEU A 322 -15.09 0.72 -7.92
N LYS A 323 -16.11 1.42 -7.39
CA LYS A 323 -16.72 1.08 -6.09
C LYS A 323 -17.27 -0.34 -6.09
N PHE A 324 -17.89 -0.77 -7.19
CA PHE A 324 -18.33 -2.15 -7.33
C PHE A 324 -17.15 -3.13 -7.26
N HIS A 325 -16.11 -2.90 -8.07
CA HIS A 325 -14.93 -3.77 -8.04
C HIS A 325 -14.29 -3.82 -6.65
N ILE A 326 -14.16 -2.69 -5.95
CA ILE A 326 -13.60 -2.68 -4.58
C ILE A 326 -14.42 -3.56 -3.65
N ALA A 327 -15.74 -3.45 -3.67
CA ALA A 327 -16.63 -4.23 -2.81
C ALA A 327 -16.55 -5.74 -3.10
N TRP A 328 -16.60 -6.14 -4.38
CA TRP A 328 -16.75 -7.55 -4.79
C TRP A 328 -15.58 -8.12 -5.60
N SER A 329 -14.39 -7.51 -5.54
CA SER A 329 -13.18 -8.00 -6.20
C SER A 329 -13.01 -9.51 -5.99
N PRO A 330 -12.79 -10.29 -7.07
CA PRO A 330 -12.32 -9.86 -8.38
C PRO A 330 -13.43 -9.55 -9.39
N TYR A 331 -14.71 -9.63 -8.99
CA TYR A 331 -15.81 -9.26 -9.89
C TYR A 331 -15.70 -7.81 -10.33
N TYR A 332 -16.12 -7.55 -11.56
CA TYR A 332 -16.17 -6.22 -12.15
C TYR A 332 -17.33 -6.17 -13.16
N TYR A 333 -17.64 -4.97 -13.66
CA TYR A 333 -18.55 -4.83 -14.79
C TYR A 333 -17.81 -4.37 -16.02
N ASP A 334 -18.29 -4.83 -17.16
CA ASP A 334 -17.74 -4.56 -18.47
C ASP A 334 -18.81 -4.02 -19.43
N ASP A 335 -19.89 -3.45 -18.90
CA ASP A 335 -21.00 -2.81 -19.63
C ASP A 335 -20.52 -1.94 -20.80
N ARG A 336 -21.34 -1.83 -21.85
CA ARG A 336 -21.02 -1.05 -23.06
C ARG A 336 -20.64 0.41 -22.76
N LYS A 337 -21.16 0.99 -21.67
CA LYS A 337 -20.84 2.37 -21.23
C LYS A 337 -19.46 2.52 -20.61
N ILE A 338 -18.88 1.43 -20.10
CA ILE A 338 -17.55 1.46 -19.50
C ILE A 338 -16.53 1.48 -20.63
N GLU A 339 -15.58 2.41 -20.60
CA GLU A 339 -14.54 2.47 -21.62
C GLU A 339 -13.54 1.31 -21.45
N LYS A 340 -12.98 0.82 -22.55
CA LYS A 340 -11.97 -0.23 -22.55
C LYS A 340 -10.75 0.19 -23.38
N TYR A 341 -9.57 -0.06 -22.83
CA TYR A 341 -8.31 0.31 -23.48
C TYR A 341 -7.31 -0.83 -23.46
N ILE A 342 -6.48 -0.91 -24.51
CA ILE A 342 -5.27 -1.72 -24.55
C ILE A 342 -4.07 -0.80 -24.36
N ILE A 343 -3.25 -1.08 -23.35
CA ILE A 343 -2.05 -0.33 -22.99
C ILE A 343 -0.82 -1.16 -23.36
N PRO A 344 0.00 -0.73 -24.34
CA PRO A 344 1.27 -1.38 -24.63
C PRO A 344 2.27 -1.08 -23.50
N ILE A 345 2.94 -2.11 -23.00
CA ILE A 345 3.95 -2.02 -21.95
C ILE A 345 5.22 -2.76 -22.38
N GLN A 346 6.39 -2.14 -22.14
CA GLN A 346 7.68 -2.75 -22.47
C GLN A 346 7.98 -3.91 -21.52
N PRO A 347 8.60 -5.02 -21.99
CA PRO A 347 8.83 -6.22 -21.18
C PRO A 347 9.49 -5.95 -19.84
N GLN A 348 10.50 -5.08 -19.76
CA GLN A 348 11.20 -4.80 -18.52
C GLN A 348 10.28 -4.18 -17.45
N TYR A 349 9.32 -3.34 -17.84
CA TYR A 349 8.34 -2.78 -16.90
C TYR A 349 7.18 -3.75 -16.64
N HIS A 350 6.81 -4.55 -17.64
CA HIS A 350 5.79 -5.59 -17.50
C HIS A 350 6.20 -6.64 -16.48
N ASP A 351 7.43 -7.14 -16.57
CA ASP A 351 7.99 -8.17 -15.68
C ASP A 351 8.11 -7.65 -14.23
N ILE A 352 8.33 -6.34 -14.03
CA ILE A 352 8.36 -5.70 -12.71
C ILE A 352 6.94 -5.46 -12.16
N LEU A 353 6.01 -5.04 -13.01
CA LEU A 353 4.64 -4.69 -12.63
C LEU A 353 3.75 -5.92 -12.40
N PHE A 354 4.03 -7.02 -13.11
CA PHE A 354 3.30 -8.29 -13.07
C PHE A 354 4.25 -9.49 -12.98
N PRO A 355 5.04 -9.60 -11.90
CA PRO A 355 6.04 -10.66 -11.75
C PRO A 355 5.45 -12.08 -11.78
N GLU A 356 4.15 -12.23 -11.48
CA GLU A 356 3.45 -13.52 -11.40
C GLU A 356 3.21 -14.16 -12.77
N ILE A 357 3.25 -13.37 -13.85
CA ILE A 357 3.03 -13.87 -15.21
C ILE A 357 4.26 -14.62 -15.73
N ARG A 358 5.43 -14.35 -15.15
CA ARG A 358 6.69 -14.92 -15.60
C ARG A 358 6.73 -16.41 -15.24
N SER A 359 6.69 -17.27 -16.25
CA SER A 359 7.06 -18.68 -16.11
C SER A 359 8.59 -18.75 -15.99
N ILE A 360 9.12 -18.70 -14.76
CA ILE A 360 10.55 -18.88 -14.53
C ILE A 360 10.86 -20.34 -14.87
N THR A 361 11.54 -20.56 -15.99
CA THR A 361 12.23 -21.83 -16.23
C THR A 361 13.38 -21.88 -15.22
N PRO A 362 13.55 -22.94 -14.39
CA PRO A 362 14.38 -22.90 -13.17
C PRO A 362 15.91 -22.81 -13.37
N LEU A 363 16.39 -22.47 -14.56
CA LEU A 363 17.76 -22.80 -15.00
C LEU A 363 18.74 -21.62 -15.04
N PHE A 364 18.33 -20.39 -14.70
CA PHE A 364 19.27 -19.28 -14.59
C PHE A 364 19.07 -18.47 -13.30
N GLU A 365 20.14 -18.53 -12.51
CA GLU A 365 20.47 -17.92 -11.22
C GLU A 365 20.06 -16.45 -11.06
N ASP A 366 19.20 -16.19 -10.07
CA ASP A 366 19.39 -15.34 -8.88
C ASP A 366 17.99 -15.05 -8.28
N SER A 367 17.33 -16.10 -7.80
CA SER A 367 15.89 -16.14 -7.50
C SER A 367 15.47 -15.50 -6.18
N ASN A 368 16.24 -14.54 -5.66
CA ASN A 368 15.91 -13.84 -4.41
C ASN A 368 15.40 -12.40 -4.61
N LYS A 369 15.38 -11.88 -5.85
CA LYS A 369 14.95 -10.50 -6.14
C LYS A 369 13.58 -10.49 -6.83
N ILE A 370 12.50 -10.50 -6.05
CA ILE A 370 11.14 -10.35 -6.61
C ILE A 370 10.71 -8.88 -6.50
N PRO A 371 10.32 -8.24 -7.62
CA PRO A 371 10.09 -6.81 -7.66
C PRO A 371 8.81 -6.37 -6.93
N PRO A 372 8.66 -5.06 -6.64
CA PRO A 372 7.52 -4.45 -5.95
C PRO A 372 6.13 -4.68 -6.59
N GLY A 373 6.05 -5.33 -7.75
CA GLY A 373 4.81 -5.64 -8.45
C GLY A 373 3.91 -6.68 -7.79
N ASN A 374 4.14 -7.13 -6.56
CA ASN A 374 3.24 -8.10 -5.93
C ASN A 374 1.99 -7.45 -5.28
N THR A 375 1.78 -6.14 -5.42
CA THR A 375 0.60 -5.42 -4.91
C THR A 375 -0.64 -5.53 -5.84
N ILE A 376 -1.84 -5.28 -5.29
CA ILE A 376 -3.10 -5.19 -6.05
C ILE A 376 -3.19 -3.80 -6.70
N LYS A 377 -2.93 -2.74 -5.94
CA LYS A 377 -2.85 -1.36 -6.41
C LYS A 377 -1.50 -1.10 -7.06
N LYS A 378 -1.53 -0.50 -8.24
CA LYS A 378 -0.38 -0.33 -9.11
C LYS A 378 -0.41 1.03 -9.79
N VAL A 379 0.75 1.45 -10.27
CA VAL A 379 0.91 2.70 -11.01
C VAL A 379 1.70 2.44 -12.29
N TYR A 380 1.22 2.98 -13.41
CA TYR A 380 1.90 2.94 -14.70
C TYR A 380 2.10 4.35 -15.25
N LEU A 381 3.30 4.66 -15.75
CA LEU A 381 3.66 5.94 -16.34
C LEU A 381 3.84 5.78 -17.86
N CYS A 382 3.25 6.68 -18.65
CA CYS A 382 3.44 6.67 -20.10
C CYS A 382 3.26 8.04 -20.75
N HIS A 383 3.82 8.20 -21.96
CA HIS A 383 3.68 9.40 -22.80
C HIS A 383 2.53 9.27 -23.82
N SER A 384 1.44 8.60 -23.44
CA SER A 384 0.30 8.45 -24.36
C SER A 384 -0.30 9.83 -24.72
N PRO A 385 -0.68 10.05 -26.00
CA PRO A 385 -1.38 11.28 -26.42
C PRO A 385 -2.83 11.35 -25.91
N THR A 386 -3.37 10.25 -25.38
CA THR A 386 -4.68 10.22 -24.72
C THR A 386 -4.71 11.27 -23.62
N LYS A 387 -5.78 12.06 -23.53
CA LYS A 387 -5.86 13.18 -22.58
C LYS A 387 -6.15 12.71 -21.15
N SER A 388 -7.08 11.78 -21.00
CA SER A 388 -7.48 11.18 -19.73
C SER A 388 -8.07 9.81 -19.97
N ILE A 389 -8.06 8.98 -18.93
CA ILE A 389 -8.85 7.74 -18.89
C ILE A 389 -9.76 7.86 -17.67
N GLU A 390 -11.06 7.64 -17.88
CA GLU A 390 -12.04 7.78 -16.82
C GLU A 390 -11.83 6.75 -15.69
N THR A 391 -12.12 7.16 -14.46
CA THR A 391 -12.17 6.25 -13.32
C THR A 391 -13.19 5.15 -13.57
N GLY A 392 -12.83 3.91 -13.25
CA GLY A 392 -13.68 2.75 -13.50
C GLY A 392 -13.54 2.13 -14.90
N SER A 393 -12.79 2.76 -15.81
CA SER A 393 -12.49 2.19 -17.12
C SER A 393 -11.62 0.94 -17.00
N LEU A 394 -11.81 -0.01 -17.93
CA LEU A 394 -11.06 -1.24 -17.99
C LEU A 394 -9.82 -1.06 -18.86
N ILE A 395 -8.67 -1.49 -18.35
CA ILE A 395 -7.40 -1.42 -19.07
C ILE A 395 -6.81 -2.82 -19.18
N LEU A 396 -6.34 -3.18 -20.38
CA LEU A 396 -5.68 -4.45 -20.66
C LEU A 396 -4.23 -4.19 -21.06
N PHE A 397 -3.29 -4.87 -20.39
CA PHE A 397 -1.87 -4.69 -20.67
C PHE A 397 -1.38 -5.65 -21.76
N TYR A 398 -0.82 -5.07 -22.82
CA TYR A 398 -0.22 -5.77 -23.94
C TYR A 398 1.31 -5.67 -23.87
N ARG A 399 2.01 -6.80 -23.75
CA ARG A 399 3.48 -6.83 -23.73
C ARG A 399 4.00 -6.51 -25.12
N SER A 400 4.76 -5.42 -25.29
CA SER A 400 5.04 -4.84 -26.60
C SER A 400 6.11 -5.56 -27.42
N SER A 401 7.00 -6.32 -26.78
CA SER A 401 8.07 -7.08 -27.43
C SER A 401 8.29 -8.43 -26.75
N SER A 402 9.21 -9.25 -27.30
CA SER A 402 9.35 -10.68 -26.98
C SER A 402 8.08 -11.47 -27.33
N GLU A 403 7.25 -11.83 -26.34
CA GLU A 403 6.07 -12.69 -26.54
C GLU A 403 4.87 -12.01 -27.22
N LYS A 404 4.79 -10.67 -27.21
CA LYS A 404 3.78 -9.89 -27.96
C LYS A 404 2.33 -10.31 -27.71
N ASN A 405 1.93 -10.35 -26.44
CA ASN A 405 0.65 -10.88 -26.00
C ASN A 405 -0.12 -9.95 -25.04
N LEU A 406 -1.43 -10.12 -24.99
CA LEU A 406 -2.31 -9.50 -24.01
C LEU A 406 -2.32 -10.35 -22.74
N THR A 407 -2.04 -9.75 -21.58
CA THR A 407 -1.68 -10.52 -20.38
C THR A 407 -2.53 -10.25 -19.15
N THR A 408 -2.98 -9.01 -18.95
CA THR A 408 -3.53 -8.58 -17.66
C THR A 408 -4.71 -7.64 -17.85
N LEU A 409 -5.74 -7.80 -17.03
CA LEU A 409 -6.88 -6.91 -16.91
C LEU A 409 -6.80 -6.15 -15.58
N ALA A 410 -7.09 -4.85 -15.65
CA ALA A 410 -7.13 -3.96 -14.50
C ALA A 410 -8.25 -2.91 -14.65
N ILE A 411 -8.59 -2.27 -13.54
CA ILE A 411 -9.55 -1.16 -13.48
C ILE A 411 -8.86 0.12 -13.01
N VAL A 412 -9.15 1.23 -13.69
CA VAL A 412 -8.55 2.54 -13.39
C VAL A 412 -9.14 3.10 -12.10
N GLU A 413 -8.27 3.49 -11.18
CA GLU A 413 -8.65 4.27 -9.99
C GLU A 413 -8.67 5.76 -10.31
N GLU A 414 -7.58 6.24 -10.92
CA GLU A 414 -7.35 7.66 -11.14
C GLU A 414 -6.31 7.84 -12.25
N THR A 415 -6.48 8.89 -13.05
CA THR A 415 -5.44 9.36 -13.97
C THR A 415 -5.15 10.83 -13.78
N PHE A 416 -3.89 11.22 -13.92
CA PHE A 416 -3.49 12.62 -14.00
C PHE A 416 -2.28 12.77 -14.91
N ARG A 417 -2.03 14.00 -15.37
CA ARG A 417 -0.85 14.35 -16.16
C ARG A 417 0.04 15.31 -15.39
N SER A 418 1.35 15.12 -15.55
CA SER A 418 2.37 15.96 -14.92
C SER A 418 3.71 15.76 -15.61
N ASP A 419 4.44 16.85 -15.79
CA ASP A 419 5.89 16.90 -16.03
C ASP A 419 6.67 17.26 -14.74
N ASP A 420 5.96 17.66 -13.68
CA ASP A 420 6.55 17.89 -12.36
C ASP A 420 6.89 16.56 -11.66
N TYR A 421 8.19 16.32 -11.50
CA TYR A 421 8.74 15.19 -10.77
C TYR A 421 8.20 15.06 -9.34
N PHE A 422 8.08 16.16 -8.58
CA PHE A 422 7.63 16.13 -7.20
C PHE A 422 6.16 15.79 -7.10
N LYS A 423 5.34 16.38 -7.97
CA LYS A 423 3.93 16.04 -8.07
C LYS A 423 3.75 14.55 -8.39
N VAL A 424 4.52 14.00 -9.33
CA VAL A 424 4.47 12.57 -9.65
C VAL A 424 4.92 11.72 -8.47
N MET A 425 6.08 11.99 -7.87
CA MET A 425 6.61 11.26 -6.70
C MET A 425 5.65 11.27 -5.51
N LYS A 426 5.01 12.41 -5.26
CA LYS A 426 3.98 12.57 -4.23
C LYS A 426 2.78 11.65 -4.48
N GLU A 427 2.26 11.66 -5.70
CA GLU A 427 1.02 10.96 -6.06
C GLU A 427 1.20 9.45 -6.21
N ILE A 428 2.35 8.99 -6.71
CA ILE A 428 2.65 7.56 -6.82
C ILE A 428 3.02 6.95 -5.45
N GLY A 429 3.56 7.77 -4.54
CA GLY A 429 3.90 7.40 -3.16
C GLY A 429 4.69 6.10 -3.06
N LYS A 430 4.26 5.21 -2.16
CA LYS A 430 4.89 3.91 -1.92
C LYS A 430 4.56 2.87 -3.01
N ARG A 431 4.06 3.23 -4.20
CA ARG A 431 3.56 2.28 -5.21
C ARG A 431 4.30 2.27 -6.57
N SER A 432 5.34 3.09 -6.72
CA SER A 432 6.10 3.14 -7.97
C SER A 432 6.94 1.88 -8.18
N VAL A 433 6.92 1.37 -9.42
CA VAL A 433 7.86 0.37 -9.94
C VAL A 433 9.10 1.00 -10.60
N TYR A 434 9.08 2.32 -10.78
CA TYR A 434 10.15 3.12 -11.37
C TYR A 434 11.01 3.71 -10.26
N SER A 435 12.32 3.72 -10.47
CA SER A 435 13.27 4.48 -9.67
C SER A 435 13.05 5.99 -9.84
N SER A 436 13.52 6.77 -8.87
CA SER A 436 13.57 8.22 -8.88
C SER A 436 14.27 8.75 -10.13
N ALA A 437 15.38 8.14 -10.55
CA ALA A 437 16.10 8.52 -11.76
C ALA A 437 15.27 8.29 -13.02
N GLU A 438 14.59 7.13 -13.12
CA GLU A 438 13.68 6.84 -14.24
C GLU A 438 12.49 7.80 -14.25
N ILE A 439 11.88 8.10 -13.10
CA ILE A 439 10.76 9.05 -13.02
C ILE A 439 11.24 10.44 -13.46
N ARG A 440 12.40 10.92 -12.99
CA ARG A 440 12.98 12.20 -13.44
C ARG A 440 13.18 12.24 -14.95
N ASP A 441 13.61 11.13 -15.56
CA ASP A 441 13.78 11.07 -17.01
C ASP A 441 12.44 11.05 -17.75
N ILE A 442 11.48 10.24 -17.28
CA ILE A 442 10.14 10.12 -17.85
C ILE A 442 9.40 11.47 -17.83
N VAL A 443 9.44 12.19 -16.70
CA VAL A 443 8.70 13.44 -16.52
C VAL A 443 9.35 14.66 -17.18
N LYS A 444 10.50 14.52 -17.85
CA LYS A 444 11.03 15.57 -18.76
C LYS A 444 10.05 15.96 -19.86
N LYS A 445 9.06 15.11 -20.11
CA LYS A 445 7.90 15.36 -20.95
C LYS A 445 6.65 15.14 -20.12
N GLU A 446 5.58 15.86 -20.45
CA GLU A 446 4.30 15.67 -19.80
C GLU A 446 3.88 14.19 -19.86
N THR A 447 3.75 13.58 -18.68
CA THR A 447 3.56 12.15 -18.50
C THR A 447 2.18 11.89 -17.93
N MET A 448 1.48 10.89 -18.48
CA MET A 448 0.27 10.34 -17.89
C MET A 448 0.65 9.33 -16.82
N VAL A 449 0.11 9.54 -15.63
CA VAL A 449 0.17 8.61 -14.51
C VAL A 449 -1.19 7.93 -14.38
N ILE A 450 -1.19 6.60 -14.44
CA ILE A 450 -2.40 5.77 -14.32
C ILE A 450 -2.29 4.98 -13.02
N LYS A 451 -3.13 5.30 -12.03
CA LYS A 451 -3.32 4.49 -10.82
C LYS A 451 -4.44 3.49 -11.09
N PHE A 452 -4.21 2.22 -10.80
CA PHE A 452 -5.16 1.15 -11.12
C PHE A 452 -5.11 0.00 -10.12
N ARG A 453 -6.18 -0.81 -10.09
CA ARG A 453 -6.23 -2.09 -9.38
C ARG A 453 -6.13 -3.24 -10.37
N LEU A 454 -5.25 -4.19 -10.07
CA LEU A 454 -5.21 -5.49 -10.73
C LEU A 454 -6.54 -6.21 -10.51
N ILE A 455 -7.22 -6.59 -11.59
CA ILE A 455 -8.39 -7.47 -11.52
C ILE A 455 -7.92 -8.92 -11.58
N LYS A 456 -7.27 -9.28 -12.70
CA LYS A 456 -6.73 -10.63 -12.94
C LYS A 456 -5.74 -10.67 -14.08
N HIS A 457 -4.87 -11.67 -14.06
CA HIS A 457 -4.12 -12.07 -15.25
C HIS A 457 -5.03 -12.92 -16.15
N LEU A 458 -4.88 -12.76 -17.47
CA LEU A 458 -5.69 -13.50 -18.43
C LEU A 458 -5.21 -14.95 -18.46
N PRO A 459 -6.11 -15.94 -18.24
CA PRO A 459 -5.73 -17.35 -18.25
C PRO A 459 -5.22 -17.79 -19.64
N LYS A 460 -5.78 -17.20 -20.70
CA LYS A 460 -5.24 -17.28 -22.05
C LYS A 460 -4.59 -15.95 -22.40
N GLN A 461 -3.29 -15.99 -22.74
CA GLN A 461 -2.58 -14.84 -23.27
C GLN A 461 -2.79 -14.75 -24.79
N PHE A 462 -3.45 -13.70 -25.25
CA PHE A 462 -3.79 -13.53 -26.66
C PHE A 462 -2.60 -12.96 -27.44
N THR A 463 -2.13 -13.68 -28.44
CA THR A 463 -1.08 -13.22 -29.35
C THR A 463 -1.58 -12.08 -30.24
N LEU A 464 -0.66 -11.29 -30.80
CA LEU A 464 -1.03 -10.25 -31.77
C LEU A 464 -1.88 -10.77 -32.93
N SER A 465 -1.51 -11.94 -33.49
CA SER A 465 -2.23 -12.54 -34.62
C SER A 465 -3.68 -12.89 -34.26
N GLU A 466 -3.92 -13.38 -33.03
CA GLU A 466 -5.27 -13.63 -32.52
C GLU A 466 -6.06 -12.33 -32.30
N LEU A 467 -5.42 -11.30 -31.75
CA LEU A 467 -6.08 -9.99 -31.56
C LEU A 467 -6.50 -9.36 -32.90
N ILE A 468 -5.70 -9.55 -33.95
CA ILE A 468 -6.03 -9.08 -35.31
C ILE A 468 -7.15 -9.93 -35.91
N SER A 469 -7.11 -11.26 -35.77
CA SER A 469 -8.14 -12.14 -36.32
C SER A 469 -9.51 -11.90 -35.66
N LEU A 470 -9.51 -11.62 -34.35
CA LEU A 470 -10.70 -11.24 -33.57
C LEU A 470 -11.16 -9.80 -33.82
N LYS A 471 -10.46 -9.03 -34.67
CA LYS A 471 -10.71 -7.60 -34.95
C LYS A 471 -10.66 -6.72 -33.70
N VAL A 472 -9.93 -7.14 -32.68
CA VAL A 472 -9.68 -6.34 -31.46
C VAL A 472 -8.66 -5.25 -31.74
N LEU A 473 -7.63 -5.58 -32.52
CA LEU A 473 -6.60 -4.64 -32.97
C LEU A 473 -6.41 -4.74 -34.47
N LYS A 474 -5.97 -3.65 -35.09
CA LYS A 474 -5.58 -3.64 -36.52
C LYS A 474 -4.11 -4.03 -36.72
N SER A 475 -3.28 -3.71 -35.73
CA SER A 475 -1.83 -3.93 -35.70
C SER A 475 -1.35 -3.87 -34.24
N ALA A 476 -0.06 -4.07 -34.01
CA ALA A 476 0.52 -3.92 -32.69
C ALA A 476 0.26 -2.49 -32.16
N PRO A 477 -0.24 -2.32 -30.92
CA PRO A 477 -0.54 -1.01 -30.37
C PRO A 477 0.76 -0.29 -30.01
N PHE A 478 0.96 0.91 -30.57
CA PHE A 478 2.09 1.79 -30.24
C PHE A 478 1.77 2.76 -29.09
N SER A 479 0.49 3.00 -28.83
CA SER A 479 -0.01 3.84 -27.74
C SER A 479 -1.31 3.26 -27.19
N ILE A 480 -1.83 3.85 -26.12
CA ILE A 480 -3.13 3.46 -25.54
C ILE A 480 -4.19 3.47 -26.63
N THR A 481 -4.82 2.32 -26.84
CA THR A 481 -5.76 2.09 -27.93
C THR A 481 -7.13 1.77 -27.34
N SER A 482 -8.13 2.61 -27.59
CA SER A 482 -9.52 2.32 -27.21
C SER A 482 -10.07 1.18 -28.07
N ILE A 483 -10.81 0.27 -27.46
CA ILE A 483 -11.49 -0.83 -28.15
C ILE A 483 -13.00 -0.76 -27.90
N SER A 484 -13.79 -1.17 -28.89
CA SER A 484 -15.24 -1.23 -28.73
C SER A 484 -15.64 -2.32 -27.73
N HIS A 485 -16.83 -2.19 -27.15
CA HIS A 485 -17.38 -3.24 -26.28
C HIS A 485 -17.50 -4.58 -27.01
N ASP A 486 -17.91 -4.58 -28.29
CA ASP A 486 -18.03 -5.81 -29.09
C ASP A 486 -16.65 -6.47 -29.34
N ALA A 487 -15.61 -5.66 -29.57
CA ALA A 487 -14.22 -6.15 -29.65
C ALA A 487 -13.77 -6.74 -28.32
N TYR A 488 -14.04 -6.07 -27.20
CA TYR A 488 -13.74 -6.58 -25.87
C TYR A 488 -14.43 -7.93 -25.58
N LEU A 489 -15.72 -8.07 -25.91
CA LEU A 489 -16.47 -9.33 -25.72
C LEU A 489 -15.89 -10.50 -26.52
N SER A 490 -15.26 -10.23 -27.67
CA SER A 490 -14.59 -11.26 -28.47
C SER A 490 -13.41 -11.94 -27.75
N LEU A 491 -12.84 -11.27 -26.73
CA LEU A 491 -11.79 -11.83 -25.88
C LEU A 491 -12.35 -12.84 -24.86
N LYS A 492 -13.67 -12.95 -24.71
CA LYS A 492 -14.36 -13.88 -23.78
C LYS A 492 -13.81 -13.81 -22.35
N ILE A 493 -13.48 -12.60 -21.90
CA ILE A 493 -13.01 -12.37 -20.54
C ILE A 493 -14.25 -12.23 -19.67
N ASN A 494 -14.49 -13.21 -18.80
CA ASN A 494 -15.69 -13.19 -17.95
C ASN A 494 -15.56 -12.13 -16.84
N PRO A 495 -16.63 -11.38 -16.53
CA PRO A 495 -16.67 -10.43 -15.42
C PRO A 495 -16.71 -11.07 -14.02
N GLY A 496 -16.83 -12.40 -13.95
CA GLY A 496 -16.78 -13.19 -12.72
C GLY A 496 -15.52 -14.04 -12.56
N ASN A 497 -15.54 -14.84 -11.47
CA ASN A 497 -14.58 -15.91 -11.20
C ASN A 497 -14.67 -17.04 -12.20
#